data_AF-X1LWX1-F1
#
_entry.id   AF-X1LWX1-F1
#
_cell.length_a   1.000
_cell.length_b   1.000
_cell.length_c   1.000
_cell.angle_alpha   90.00
_cell.angle_beta   90.00
_cell.angle_gamma   90.00
#
_symmetry.space_group_name_H-M   'P 1'
#
loop_
_entity.id
_entity.type
_entity.pdbx_description
1 polymer ?
#
loop_
_entity_poly.entity_id
_entity_poly.type
_entity_poly.pdbx_seq_one_letter_code
_entity_poly.pdbx_strand_id
1 'polypeptide(L)'
;MEPHDIVFHAEIVGAPFVLIKTEGKTAPERTINEAARLAASYSRAWKEMFSAVNVYWVNPDQVSKTPPSGQSLKKGAFMIRGTKNFVRGVPMRVAIGVKIDDKDIMVVGGPVGAIRHQTNAYVEVVQGAQKSSQLAKKIRHQLSTKVSEDLKRTVTAIPLEDIQRFIPLGRGKMK
;
A
#
# COMPACT_ATOMS: atom_id res chain seq x y z
N MET A 1 -11.86 6.45 13.77
CA MET A 1 -12.20 7.24 12.58
C MET A 1 -12.89 8.49 13.06
N GLU A 2 -12.46 9.64 12.60
CA GLU A 2 -13.11 10.93 12.82
C GLU A 2 -14.07 11.22 11.66
N PRO A 3 -15.12 12.04 11.85
CA PRO A 3 -16.17 12.25 10.84
C PRO A 3 -15.70 12.65 9.44
N HIS A 4 -14.55 13.33 9.34
CA HIS A 4 -14.01 13.83 8.07
C HIS A 4 -12.97 12.91 7.44
N ASP A 5 -12.59 11.81 8.10
CA ASP A 5 -11.65 10.84 7.52
C ASP A 5 -12.26 10.20 6.27
N ILE A 6 -11.42 9.68 5.37
CA ILE A 6 -11.91 9.01 4.15
C ILE A 6 -11.49 7.55 4.17
N VAL A 7 -12.47 6.64 4.03
CA VAL A 7 -12.27 5.20 4.04
C VAL A 7 -12.21 4.67 2.62
N PHE A 8 -11.20 3.87 2.30
CA PHE A 8 -11.01 3.22 1.00
C PHE A 8 -11.03 1.70 1.13
N HIS A 9 -11.59 1.05 0.12
CA HIS A 9 -11.52 -0.41 -0.04
C HIS A 9 -11.61 -0.78 -1.52
N ALA A 10 -10.77 -1.71 -1.98
CA ALA A 10 -10.86 -2.21 -3.35
C ALA A 10 -12.11 -3.07 -3.54
N GLU A 11 -12.69 -3.12 -4.74
CA GLU A 11 -13.84 -3.99 -5.06
C GLU A 11 -13.41 -5.46 -5.22
N ILE A 12 -12.70 -5.98 -4.23
CA ILE A 12 -12.24 -7.37 -4.15
C ILE A 12 -12.10 -7.80 -2.69
N VAL A 13 -12.29 -9.10 -2.44
CA VAL A 13 -12.10 -9.70 -1.12
C VAL A 13 -10.63 -9.58 -0.68
N GLY A 14 -10.41 -9.36 0.61
CA GLY A 14 -9.08 -9.27 1.19
C GLY A 14 -8.31 -8.03 0.78
N ALA A 15 -9.02 -6.96 0.39
CA ALA A 15 -8.43 -5.63 0.35
C ALA A 15 -8.25 -5.10 1.78
N PRO A 16 -7.20 -4.28 2.02
CA PRO A 16 -7.01 -3.64 3.30
C PRO A 16 -8.07 -2.56 3.54
N PHE A 17 -8.34 -2.29 4.82
CA PHE A 17 -9.06 -1.10 5.24
C PHE A 17 -8.09 0.08 5.25
N VAL A 18 -8.22 1.00 4.30
CA VAL A 18 -7.31 2.14 4.14
C VAL A 18 -8.03 3.41 4.57
N LEU A 19 -7.34 4.25 5.35
CA LEU A 19 -7.91 5.47 5.92
C LEU A 19 -7.00 6.65 5.58
N ILE A 20 -7.57 7.72 5.04
CA ILE A 20 -6.91 9.04 5.03
C ILE A 20 -7.38 9.77 6.28
N LYS A 21 -6.43 10.12 7.16
CA LYS A 21 -6.66 11.05 8.26
C LYS A 21 -6.64 12.47 7.71
N THR A 22 -7.78 13.13 7.69
CA THR A 22 -7.93 14.43 7.03
C THR A 22 -7.72 15.61 7.97
N GLU A 23 -7.90 15.41 9.28
CA GLU A 23 -7.86 16.48 10.28
C GLU A 23 -8.80 17.64 9.91
N GLY A 24 -9.96 17.31 9.33
CA GLY A 24 -10.96 18.28 8.86
C GLY A 24 -10.64 18.99 7.53
N LYS A 25 -9.51 18.67 6.88
CA LYS A 25 -9.10 19.28 5.61
C LYS A 25 -9.58 18.46 4.41
N THR A 26 -9.76 19.10 3.26
CA THR A 26 -10.03 18.39 2.01
C THR A 26 -8.78 17.63 1.56
N ALA A 27 -8.89 16.32 1.37
CA ALA A 27 -7.80 15.49 0.86
C ALA A 27 -7.49 15.87 -0.60
N PRO A 28 -6.23 16.18 -0.96
CA PRO A 28 -5.85 16.40 -2.34
C PRO A 28 -6.12 15.18 -3.22
N GLU A 29 -6.45 15.39 -4.49
CA GLU A 29 -6.73 14.31 -5.45
C GLU A 29 -5.55 13.32 -5.55
N ARG A 30 -4.33 13.83 -5.44
CA ARG A 30 -3.12 12.99 -5.37
C ARG A 30 -3.17 12.00 -4.21
N THR A 31 -3.53 12.45 -3.01
CA THR A 31 -3.63 11.62 -1.81
C THR A 31 -4.73 10.57 -1.96
N ILE A 32 -5.87 10.94 -2.56
CA ILE A 32 -6.95 10.00 -2.90
C ILE A 32 -6.45 8.91 -3.85
N ASN A 33 -5.73 9.30 -4.91
CA ASN A 33 -5.16 8.36 -5.88
C ASN A 33 -4.07 7.46 -5.27
N GLU A 34 -3.24 7.98 -4.37
CA GLU A 34 -2.23 7.21 -3.64
C GLU A 34 -2.88 6.20 -2.68
N ALA A 35 -3.88 6.62 -1.90
CA ALA A 35 -4.65 5.72 -1.04
C ALA A 35 -5.36 4.62 -1.82
N ALA A 36 -5.94 4.95 -2.98
CA ALA A 36 -6.55 3.97 -3.87
C ALA A 36 -5.53 2.94 -4.37
N ARG A 37 -4.34 3.36 -4.80
CA ARG A 37 -3.26 2.45 -5.22
C ARG A 37 -2.77 1.56 -4.08
N LEU A 38 -2.74 2.06 -2.85
CA LEU A 38 -2.43 1.26 -1.67
C LEU A 38 -3.51 0.18 -1.46
N ALA A 39 -4.78 0.56 -1.48
CA ALA A 39 -5.89 -0.37 -1.29
C ALA A 39 -5.93 -1.45 -2.38
N ALA A 40 -5.70 -1.06 -3.64
CA ALA A 40 -5.59 -1.99 -4.75
C ALA A 40 -4.38 -2.92 -4.58
N SER A 41 -3.17 -2.36 -4.49
CA SER A 41 -1.92 -3.14 -4.55
C SER A 41 -1.74 -4.12 -3.40
N TYR A 42 -2.24 -3.81 -2.20
CA TYR A 42 -2.17 -4.71 -1.04
C TYR A 42 -3.41 -5.60 -0.86
N SER A 43 -4.30 -5.64 -1.86
CA SER A 43 -5.43 -6.56 -1.87
C SER A 43 -5.06 -7.93 -2.46
N ARG A 44 -6.00 -8.88 -2.40
CA ARG A 44 -5.85 -10.18 -3.09
C ARG A 44 -5.64 -10.06 -4.59
N ALA A 45 -6.07 -8.97 -5.24
CA ALA A 45 -5.88 -8.80 -6.68
C ALA A 45 -4.41 -8.88 -7.08
N TRP A 46 -3.48 -8.55 -6.17
CA TRP A 46 -2.05 -8.68 -6.43
C TRP A 46 -1.69 -10.14 -6.66
N LYS A 47 -2.10 -11.01 -5.72
CA LYS A 47 -1.88 -12.46 -5.79
C LYS A 47 -2.58 -13.09 -6.99
N GLU A 48 -3.78 -12.63 -7.32
CA GLU A 48 -4.59 -13.13 -8.44
C GLU A 48 -4.17 -12.52 -9.80
N MET A 49 -3.07 -11.75 -9.86
CA MET A 49 -2.49 -11.20 -11.09
C MET A 49 -3.43 -10.28 -11.90
N PHE A 50 -4.38 -9.62 -11.24
CA PHE A 50 -5.25 -8.65 -11.94
C PHE A 50 -4.44 -7.42 -12.35
N SER A 51 -4.67 -6.93 -13.57
CA SER A 51 -3.98 -5.75 -14.10
C SER A 51 -4.42 -4.45 -13.42
N ALA A 52 -5.70 -4.37 -13.05
CA ALA A 52 -6.30 -3.26 -12.35
C ALA A 52 -7.55 -3.68 -11.57
N VAL A 53 -7.93 -2.90 -10.57
CA VAL A 53 -9.20 -3.03 -9.84
C VAL A 53 -9.84 -1.67 -9.62
N ASN A 54 -11.16 -1.64 -9.47
CA ASN A 54 -11.83 -0.45 -8.96
C ASN A 54 -11.61 -0.34 -7.45
N VAL A 55 -11.45 0.89 -6.97
CA VAL A 55 -11.41 1.20 -5.55
C VAL A 55 -12.51 2.20 -5.27
N TYR A 56 -13.28 1.95 -4.22
CA TYR A 56 -14.25 2.93 -3.75
C TYR A 56 -13.76 3.60 -2.49
N TRP A 57 -14.26 4.81 -2.26
CA TRP A 57 -14.13 5.50 -0.99
C TRP A 57 -15.46 6.05 -0.50
N VAL A 58 -15.58 6.14 0.83
CA VAL A 58 -16.77 6.56 1.56
C VAL A 58 -16.38 7.33 2.81
N ASN A 59 -17.33 8.09 3.35
CA ASN A 59 -17.20 8.73 4.64
C ASN A 59 -17.42 7.73 5.79
N PRO A 60 -16.96 8.03 7.01
CA PRO A 60 -16.96 7.07 8.12
C PRO A 60 -18.36 6.74 8.64
N ASP A 61 -19.31 7.66 8.52
CA ASP A 61 -20.74 7.46 8.84
C ASP A 61 -21.42 6.41 7.92
N GLN A 62 -20.83 6.16 6.75
CA GLN A 62 -21.28 5.14 5.82
C GLN A 62 -20.79 3.72 6.19
N VAL A 63 -19.89 3.59 7.16
CA VAL A 63 -19.27 2.31 7.55
C VAL A 63 -19.94 1.76 8.81
N SER A 64 -20.61 0.62 8.69
CA SER A 64 -21.28 -0.07 9.80
C SER A 64 -20.65 -1.43 10.08
N LYS A 65 -20.38 -1.73 11.36
CA LYS A 65 -20.02 -3.08 11.83
C LYS A 65 -21.24 -3.90 12.27
N THR A 66 -22.44 -3.33 12.16
CA THR A 66 -23.68 -4.02 12.52
C THR A 66 -24.31 -4.61 11.25
N PRO A 67 -24.50 -5.94 11.16
CA PRO A 67 -25.25 -6.56 10.07
C PRO A 67 -26.73 -6.17 10.09
N PRO A 68 -27.46 -6.37 8.99
CA PRO A 68 -28.92 -6.42 9.02
C PRO A 68 -29.42 -7.50 9.99
N SER A 69 -30.61 -7.30 10.57
CA SER A 69 -31.25 -8.25 11.47
C SER A 69 -31.30 -9.66 10.86
N GLY A 70 -30.91 -10.67 11.63
CA GLY A 70 -30.88 -12.07 11.19
C GLY A 70 -29.63 -12.47 10.37
N GLN A 71 -28.69 -11.55 10.11
CA GLN A 71 -27.42 -11.86 9.44
C GLN A 71 -26.23 -11.73 10.40
N SER A 72 -25.10 -12.34 10.04
CA SER A 72 -23.83 -12.19 10.75
C SER A 72 -22.76 -11.62 9.82
N LEU A 73 -21.83 -10.84 10.39
CA LEU A 73 -20.63 -10.40 9.67
C LEU A 73 -19.46 -11.30 10.03
N LYS A 74 -18.66 -11.65 9.01
CA LYS A 74 -17.36 -12.29 9.24
C LYS A 74 -16.47 -11.34 10.02
N LYS A 75 -15.57 -11.88 10.84
CA LYS A 75 -14.57 -11.09 11.58
C LYS A 75 -13.80 -10.19 10.60
N GLY A 76 -13.81 -8.88 10.88
CA GLY A 76 -13.16 -7.85 10.05
C GLY A 76 -14.00 -7.33 8.87
N ALA A 77 -15.20 -7.87 8.63
CA ALA A 77 -16.10 -7.34 7.62
C ALA A 77 -16.87 -6.12 8.14
N PHE A 78 -17.31 -5.28 7.22
CA PHE A 78 -18.12 -4.09 7.47
C PHE A 78 -19.10 -3.90 6.32
N MET A 79 -20.24 -3.27 6.63
CA MET A 79 -21.26 -2.89 5.69
C MET A 79 -21.04 -1.44 5.26
N ILE A 80 -21.21 -1.17 3.97
CA ILE A 80 -21.19 0.17 3.41
C ILE A 80 -22.63 0.57 3.05
N ARG A 81 -23.05 1.74 3.53
CA ARG A 81 -24.38 2.32 3.27
C ARG A 81 -24.26 3.56 2.38
N GLY A 82 -25.30 3.84 1.60
CA GLY A 82 -25.35 5.01 0.72
C GLY A 82 -24.42 4.92 -0.49
N THR A 83 -24.10 6.08 -1.06
CA THR A 83 -23.37 6.20 -2.34
C THR A 83 -21.87 6.03 -2.15
N LYS A 84 -21.25 5.31 -3.08
CA LYS A 84 -19.79 5.13 -3.15
C LYS A 84 -19.20 6.08 -4.18
N ASN A 85 -18.05 6.65 -3.86
CA ASN A 85 -17.19 7.34 -4.82
C ASN A 85 -16.16 6.36 -5.36
N PHE A 86 -15.77 6.45 -6.64
CA PHE A 86 -14.91 5.46 -7.28
C PHE A 86 -13.65 6.08 -7.90
N VAL A 87 -12.53 5.42 -7.67
CA VAL A 87 -11.33 5.49 -8.51
C VAL A 87 -11.31 4.23 -9.37
N ARG A 88 -11.57 4.38 -10.66
CA ARG A 88 -11.73 3.26 -11.59
C ARG A 88 -10.38 2.82 -12.17
N GLY A 89 -10.25 1.52 -12.44
CA GLY A 89 -9.08 0.99 -13.16
C GLY A 89 -7.74 1.27 -12.49
N VAL A 90 -7.65 1.14 -11.16
CA VAL A 90 -6.43 1.41 -10.41
C VAL A 90 -5.38 0.33 -10.68
N PRO A 91 -4.22 0.67 -11.28
CA PRO A 91 -3.18 -0.30 -11.58
C PRO A 91 -2.41 -0.70 -10.31
N MET A 92 -1.91 -1.93 -10.30
CA MET A 92 -1.19 -2.49 -9.17
C MET A 92 0.31 -2.20 -9.28
N ARG A 93 0.81 -1.33 -8.40
CA ARG A 93 2.24 -1.01 -8.32
C ARG A 93 2.59 -0.39 -6.98
N VAL A 94 3.70 -0.83 -6.40
CA VAL A 94 4.26 -0.23 -5.19
C VAL A 94 5.71 0.17 -5.42
N ALA A 95 6.23 1.01 -4.53
CA ALA A 95 7.66 1.25 -4.41
C ALA A 95 8.13 0.85 -3.01
N ILE A 96 9.38 0.42 -2.92
CA ILE A 96 10.07 0.14 -1.67
C ILE A 96 11.41 0.87 -1.71
N GLY A 97 11.74 1.59 -0.66
CA GLY A 97 12.94 2.41 -0.58
C GLY A 97 13.51 2.49 0.83
N VAL A 98 14.59 3.24 0.94
CA VAL A 98 15.21 3.60 2.22
C VAL A 98 15.13 5.11 2.40
N LYS A 99 14.51 5.55 3.48
CA LYS A 99 14.52 6.94 3.93
C LYS A 99 15.66 7.10 4.93
N ILE A 100 16.41 8.18 4.80
CA ILE A 100 17.54 8.52 5.67
C ILE A 100 17.13 9.78 6.42
N ASP A 101 16.98 9.67 7.73
CA ASP A 101 16.75 10.81 8.63
C ASP A 101 17.96 10.87 9.58
N ASP A 102 18.78 11.92 9.44
CA ASP A 102 20.07 12.09 10.11
C ASP A 102 21.04 10.89 9.93
N LYS A 103 20.99 9.92 10.85
CA LYS A 103 21.80 8.69 10.82
C LYS A 103 20.97 7.41 10.83
N ASP A 104 19.65 7.52 10.93
CA ASP A 104 18.74 6.40 10.95
C ASP A 104 18.25 6.08 9.54
N ILE A 105 18.35 4.80 9.18
CA ILE A 105 17.83 4.30 7.92
C ILE A 105 16.53 3.54 8.20
N MET A 106 15.45 4.00 7.56
CA MET A 106 14.15 3.35 7.64
C MET A 106 13.75 2.78 6.28
N VAL A 107 13.28 1.54 6.26
CA VAL A 107 12.64 0.98 5.07
C VAL A 107 11.24 1.55 4.96
N VAL A 108 10.93 2.13 3.80
CA VAL A 108 9.62 2.69 3.48
C VAL A 108 9.04 1.97 2.27
N GLY A 109 7.72 1.79 2.24
CA GLY A 109 7.06 1.17 1.10
C GLY A 109 5.57 1.55 1.00
N GLY A 110 5.06 1.58 -0.23
CA GLY A 110 3.70 2.03 -0.50
C GLY A 110 3.51 2.52 -1.94
N PRO A 111 2.53 3.40 -2.19
CA PRO A 111 2.30 4.00 -3.51
C PRO A 111 3.55 4.68 -4.04
N VAL A 112 3.85 4.47 -5.33
CA VAL A 112 5.08 4.98 -5.96
C VAL A 112 5.24 6.50 -5.79
N GLY A 113 4.16 7.26 -5.96
CA GLY A 113 4.18 8.72 -5.81
C GLY A 113 4.56 9.18 -4.40
N ALA A 114 4.09 8.47 -3.37
CA ALA A 114 4.38 8.78 -1.98
C ALA A 114 5.83 8.45 -1.62
N ILE A 115 6.33 7.28 -2.03
CA ILE A 115 7.72 6.86 -1.74
C ILE A 115 8.74 7.72 -2.47
N ARG A 116 8.46 8.08 -3.73
CA ARG A 116 9.33 8.98 -4.51
C ARG A 116 9.48 10.37 -3.85
N HIS A 117 8.49 10.83 -3.09
CA HIS A 117 8.59 12.09 -2.35
C HIS A 117 9.41 12.00 -1.07
N GLN A 118 9.58 10.79 -0.53
CA GLN A 118 10.32 10.57 0.72
C GLN A 118 11.79 10.23 0.47
N THR A 119 12.11 9.61 -0.66
CA THR A 119 13.49 9.18 -0.96
C THR A 119 13.74 9.02 -2.46
N ASN A 120 14.97 9.28 -2.88
CA ASN A 120 15.48 8.95 -4.22
C ASN A 120 16.00 7.50 -4.31
N ALA A 121 16.30 6.87 -3.16
CA ALA A 121 16.76 5.49 -3.07
C ALA A 121 15.57 4.53 -2.92
N TYR A 122 14.88 4.28 -4.04
CA TYR A 122 13.77 3.33 -4.11
C TYR A 122 13.81 2.47 -5.37
N VAL A 123 13.01 1.40 -5.35
CA VAL A 123 12.73 0.54 -6.49
C VAL A 123 11.22 0.37 -6.66
N GLU A 124 10.75 0.30 -7.90
CA GLU A 124 9.34 -0.03 -8.20
C GLU A 124 9.17 -1.55 -8.27
N VAL A 125 8.07 -2.03 -7.70
CA VAL A 125 7.70 -3.45 -7.69
C VAL A 125 6.32 -3.60 -8.32
N VAL A 126 6.21 -4.61 -9.19
CA VAL A 126 4.97 -5.04 -9.84
C VAL A 126 4.77 -6.53 -9.61
N GLN A 127 3.60 -7.04 -9.98
CA GLN A 127 3.32 -8.47 -9.97
C GLN A 127 4.30 -9.24 -10.87
N GLY A 128 4.68 -10.45 -10.45
CA GLY A 128 5.69 -11.25 -11.16
C GLY A 128 5.86 -12.64 -10.56
N ALA A 129 6.90 -13.37 -11.00
CA ALA A 129 7.11 -14.77 -10.66
C ALA A 129 7.95 -15.01 -9.39
N GLN A 130 8.63 -13.99 -8.87
CA GLN A 130 9.59 -14.19 -7.78
C GLN A 130 8.88 -14.25 -6.42
N LYS A 131 9.32 -15.18 -5.56
CA LYS A 131 8.89 -15.22 -4.16
C LYS A 131 9.36 -13.96 -3.44
N SER A 132 8.58 -13.50 -2.47
CA SER A 132 8.87 -12.30 -1.68
C SER A 132 10.26 -12.31 -1.04
N SER A 133 10.72 -13.45 -0.50
CA SER A 133 12.05 -13.59 0.10
C SER A 133 13.20 -13.43 -0.90
N GLN A 134 13.05 -13.97 -2.11
CA GLN A 134 14.03 -13.81 -3.19
C GLN A 134 14.05 -12.37 -3.71
N LEU A 135 12.86 -11.77 -3.83
CA LEU A 135 12.70 -10.40 -4.28
C LEU A 135 13.28 -9.41 -3.25
N ALA A 136 13.07 -9.62 -1.94
CA ALA A 136 13.63 -8.79 -0.88
C ALA A 136 15.16 -8.73 -0.93
N LYS A 137 15.83 -9.88 -1.19
CA LYS A 137 17.30 -9.92 -1.40
C LYS A 137 17.75 -9.02 -2.55
N LYS A 138 17.04 -9.10 -3.69
CA LYS A 138 17.34 -8.28 -4.87
C LYS A 138 17.08 -6.79 -4.62
N ILE A 139 15.97 -6.48 -3.95
CA ILE A 139 15.62 -5.11 -3.57
C ILE A 139 16.70 -4.53 -2.66
N ARG A 140 17.12 -5.23 -1.59
CA ARG A 140 18.18 -4.76 -0.68
C ARG A 140 19.46 -4.41 -1.43
N HIS A 141 19.87 -5.29 -2.35
CA HIS A 141 21.05 -5.06 -3.18
C HIS A 141 20.88 -3.84 -4.11
N GLN A 142 19.72 -3.68 -4.75
CA GLN A 142 19.44 -2.50 -5.57
C GLN A 142 19.35 -1.19 -4.76
N LEU A 143 18.91 -1.26 -3.51
CA LEU A 143 18.89 -0.09 -2.63
C LEU A 143 20.30 0.28 -2.19
N SER A 144 21.20 -0.68 -1.94
CA SER A 144 22.58 -0.37 -1.55
C SER A 144 23.41 0.26 -2.68
N THR A 145 23.01 0.09 -3.95
CA THR A 145 23.64 0.79 -5.08
C THR A 145 23.08 2.20 -5.31
N LYS A 146 21.98 2.57 -4.63
CA LYS A 146 21.30 3.86 -4.76
C LYS A 146 21.56 4.83 -3.61
N VAL A 147 22.38 4.44 -2.63
CA VAL A 147 22.81 5.27 -1.50
C VAL A 147 24.31 5.59 -1.60
N SER A 148 24.77 6.55 -0.81
CA SER A 148 26.19 6.89 -0.70
C SER A 148 27.03 5.74 -0.12
N GLU A 149 28.34 5.73 -0.40
CA GLU A 149 29.26 4.64 -0.01
C GLU A 149 29.25 4.35 1.50
N ASP A 150 29.16 5.40 2.33
CA ASP A 150 29.11 5.30 3.79
C ASP A 150 27.86 4.57 4.30
N LEU A 151 26.74 4.64 3.57
CA LEU A 151 25.47 4.02 3.95
C LEU A 151 25.29 2.60 3.38
N LYS A 152 26.14 2.15 2.45
CA LYS A 152 26.00 0.83 1.82
C LYS A 152 26.03 -0.32 2.80
N ARG A 153 26.92 -0.23 3.80
CA ARG A 153 27.05 -1.26 4.85
C ARG A 153 25.77 -1.33 5.67
N THR A 154 25.24 -0.17 6.06
CA THR A 154 23.99 -0.06 6.82
C THR A 154 22.81 -0.62 6.03
N VAL A 155 22.66 -0.26 4.75
CA VAL A 155 21.57 -0.80 3.90
C VAL A 155 21.71 -2.31 3.68
N THR A 156 22.93 -2.82 3.54
CA THR A 156 23.17 -4.26 3.36
C THR A 156 22.89 -5.05 4.64
N ALA A 157 23.04 -4.42 5.81
CA ALA A 157 22.71 -5.00 7.11
C ALA A 157 21.20 -5.03 7.42
N ILE A 158 20.36 -4.31 6.66
CA ILE A 158 18.90 -4.31 6.85
C ILE A 158 18.36 -5.76 6.80
N PRO A 159 17.62 -6.21 7.82
CA PRO A 159 16.94 -7.50 7.82
C PRO A 159 16.04 -7.66 6.59
N LEU A 160 16.09 -8.81 5.94
CA LEU A 160 15.29 -9.04 4.72
C LEU A 160 13.78 -8.94 4.98
N GLU A 161 13.33 -9.26 6.19
CA GLU A 161 11.94 -9.14 6.64
C GLU A 161 11.44 -7.69 6.67
N ASP A 162 12.34 -6.73 6.90
CA ASP A 162 12.03 -5.29 6.89
C ASP A 162 11.67 -4.78 5.50
N ILE A 163 12.25 -5.41 4.49
CA ILE A 163 11.92 -5.15 3.08
C ILE A 163 10.74 -6.01 2.65
N GLN A 164 10.73 -7.28 3.05
CA GLN A 164 9.73 -8.24 2.62
C GLN A 164 8.31 -7.85 3.04
N ARG A 165 8.15 -7.24 4.23
CA ARG A 165 6.84 -6.78 4.74
C ARG A 165 6.13 -5.76 3.83
N PHE A 166 6.88 -5.03 3.00
CA PHE A 166 6.33 -4.07 2.05
C PHE A 166 5.99 -4.68 0.69
N ILE A 167 6.40 -5.92 0.42
CA ILE A 167 6.04 -6.63 -0.81
C ILE A 167 4.59 -7.12 -0.66
N PRO A 168 3.66 -6.76 -1.57
CA PRO A 168 2.29 -7.21 -1.46
C PRO A 168 2.14 -8.74 -1.51
N LEU A 169 1.02 -9.23 -0.98
CA LEU A 169 0.77 -10.66 -0.80
C LEU A 169 0.94 -11.44 -2.11
N GLY A 170 1.89 -12.38 -2.14
CA GLY A 170 2.11 -13.28 -3.26
C GLY A 170 3.52 -13.17 -3.84
N ARG A 171 3.60 -12.97 -5.16
CA ARG A 171 4.86 -12.90 -5.91
C ARG A 171 4.99 -11.56 -6.62
N GLY A 172 6.22 -11.18 -6.94
CA GLY A 172 6.50 -9.90 -7.57
C GLY A 172 7.70 -9.95 -8.50
N LYS A 173 8.02 -8.82 -9.09
CA LYS A 173 9.29 -8.53 -9.75
C LYS A 173 9.60 -7.04 -9.61
N MET A 174 10.89 -6.69 -9.62
CA MET A 174 11.28 -5.29 -9.80
C MET A 174 10.94 -4.88 -11.24
N LYS A 175 10.43 -3.65 -11.39
CA LYS A 175 10.09 -3.09 -12.70
C LYS A 175 11.34 -2.62 -13.45
#